data_AF-A0A7S3XFT0-F1
#
_entry.id   AF-A0A7S3XFT0-F1
#
_cell.length_a   1.000
_cell.length_b   1.000
_cell.length_c   1.000
_cell.angle_alpha   90.00
_cell.angle_beta   90.00
_cell.angle_gamma   90.00
#
_symmetry.space_group_name_H-M   'P 1'
#
loop_
_entity.id
_entity.type
_entity.pdbx_description
1 polymer ?
#
loop_
_entity_poly.entity_id
_entity_poly.type
_entity_poly.pdbx_seq_one_letter_code
_entity_poly.pdbx_strand_id
1 'polypeptide(L)'
;ILGGSEHYTGAPYFASLGALRSGSELVTVFTAEEAAVPLKCYSPELMVLPVYCADTLRSATPERLEVEVSRMVSAIVDFLPRLHCLVVGPGLGRCPHVARAVCAVLAQAQHLPVVVDADAIRIVAGQAKLASPLCVLTPNGREFSSLHEQLFGRPLGEISDCQLAQAVAAVSGKMCCAVKTV
;
A
#
# COMPACT_ATOMS: atom_id res chain seq x y z
N ILE A 1 5.44 1.08 7.09
CA ILE A 1 4.50 1.76 6.17
C ILE A 1 5.22 2.02 4.87
N LEU A 2 4.71 1.51 3.75
CA LEU A 2 5.19 1.76 2.40
C LEU A 2 4.23 2.74 1.72
N GLY A 3 4.68 3.96 1.51
CA GLY A 3 3.84 5.05 1.05
C GLY A 3 4.61 6.34 0.80
N GLY A 4 3.90 7.33 0.31
CA GLY A 4 4.45 8.63 -0.08
C GLY A 4 5.08 8.61 -1.46
N SER A 5 5.07 9.79 -2.07
CA SER A 5 5.61 10.07 -3.41
C SER A 5 5.98 11.55 -3.45
N GLU A 6 6.54 12.01 -4.57
CA GLU A 6 6.86 13.43 -4.80
C GLU A 6 5.70 14.37 -4.46
N HIS A 7 4.46 13.98 -4.74
CA HIS A 7 3.29 14.82 -4.48
C HIS A 7 2.57 14.52 -3.17
N TYR A 8 2.57 13.26 -2.71
CA TYR A 8 1.74 12.82 -1.58
C TYR A 8 2.57 12.54 -0.33
N THR A 9 3.17 13.57 0.25
CA THR A 9 4.05 13.43 1.44
C THR A 9 3.30 13.29 2.76
N GLY A 10 2.07 13.82 2.86
CA GLY A 10 1.27 13.80 4.08
C GLY A 10 0.49 12.49 4.34
N ALA A 11 0.09 11.78 3.28
CA ALA A 11 -0.65 10.52 3.42
C ALA A 11 0.08 9.46 4.28
N PRO A 12 1.38 9.14 4.03
CA PRO A 12 2.10 8.21 4.89
C PRO A 12 2.29 8.76 6.32
N TYR A 13 2.36 10.09 6.52
CA TYR A 13 2.44 10.68 7.85
C TYR A 13 1.21 10.36 8.69
N PHE A 14 -0.01 10.58 8.18
CA PHE A 14 -1.23 10.30 8.95
C PHE A 14 -1.41 8.81 9.24
N ALA A 15 -1.05 7.93 8.29
CA ALA A 15 -1.02 6.50 8.55
C ALA A 15 -0.02 6.14 9.67
N SER A 16 1.14 6.79 9.68
CA SER A 16 2.18 6.59 10.70
C SER A 16 1.76 7.11 12.06
N LEU A 17 1.17 8.30 12.11
CA LEU A 17 0.66 8.90 13.33
C LEU A 17 -0.47 8.04 13.92
N GLY A 18 -1.36 7.51 13.08
CA GLY A 18 -2.38 6.55 13.52
C GLY A 18 -1.79 5.33 14.19
N ALA A 19 -0.74 4.73 13.61
CA ALA A 19 -0.04 3.59 14.19
C ALA A 19 0.67 3.92 15.51
N LEU A 20 1.33 5.08 15.61
CA LEU A 20 1.94 5.52 16.88
C LEU A 20 0.86 5.74 17.95
N ARG A 21 -0.25 6.39 17.60
CA ARG A 21 -1.37 6.64 18.53
C ARG A 21 -2.11 5.38 18.94
N SER A 22 -2.08 4.32 18.13
CA SER A 22 -2.62 3.01 18.51
C SER A 22 -1.66 2.21 19.42
N GLY A 23 -0.50 2.75 19.77
CA GLY A 23 0.46 2.13 20.68
C GLY A 23 1.62 1.39 19.99
N SER A 24 1.86 1.62 18.69
CA SER A 24 3.06 1.07 18.04
C SER A 24 4.30 1.78 18.58
N GLU A 25 5.28 1.01 19.07
CA GLU A 25 6.53 1.56 19.61
C GLU A 25 7.45 2.14 18.53
N LEU A 26 7.50 1.49 17.36
CA LEU A 26 8.37 1.87 16.26
C LEU A 26 7.62 1.87 14.93
N VAL A 27 7.64 3.01 14.23
CA VAL A 27 7.04 3.15 12.91
C VAL A 27 8.10 3.55 11.90
N THR A 28 8.35 2.63 10.96
CA THR A 28 9.24 2.86 9.81
C THR A 28 8.43 3.19 8.57
N VAL A 29 8.79 4.28 7.89
CA VAL A 29 8.16 4.77 6.66
C VAL A 29 9.14 4.59 5.50
N PHE A 30 8.83 3.66 4.60
CA PHE A 30 9.51 3.50 3.31
C PHE A 30 8.83 4.41 2.30
N THR A 31 9.59 5.34 1.72
CA THR A 31 9.01 6.42 0.91
C THR A 31 9.93 6.87 -0.22
N ALA A 32 9.44 7.79 -1.06
CA ALA A 32 10.24 8.46 -2.08
C ALA A 32 11.24 9.44 -1.45
N GLU A 33 12.41 9.62 -2.05
CA GLU A 33 13.44 10.59 -1.60
C GLU A 33 12.86 12.00 -1.39
N GLU A 34 11.95 12.43 -2.26
CA GLU A 34 11.28 13.73 -2.23
C GLU A 34 10.35 13.90 -1.02
N ALA A 35 9.77 12.79 -0.54
CA ALA A 35 8.88 12.79 0.63
C ALA A 35 9.64 12.69 1.96
N ALA A 36 10.91 12.28 1.93
CA ALA A 36 11.66 11.96 3.14
C ALA A 36 11.91 13.18 4.04
N VAL A 37 12.27 14.33 3.48
CA VAL A 37 12.51 15.56 4.26
C VAL A 37 11.22 16.07 4.89
N PRO A 38 10.10 16.28 4.15
CA PRO A 38 8.84 16.67 4.77
C PRO A 38 8.39 15.73 5.89
N LEU A 39 8.48 14.41 5.69
CA LEU A 39 8.10 13.43 6.71
C LEU A 39 8.93 13.53 7.98
N LYS A 40 10.24 13.71 7.86
CA LYS A 40 11.15 13.91 9.01
C LYS A 40 10.86 15.21 9.76
N CYS A 41 10.38 16.24 9.07
CA CYS A 41 9.97 17.51 9.68
C CYS A 41 8.62 17.39 10.42
N TYR A 42 7.71 16.50 9.97
CA TYR A 42 6.42 16.33 10.64
C TYR A 42 6.51 15.61 11.98
N SER A 43 7.40 14.62 12.12
CA SER A 43 7.66 13.99 13.42
C SER A 43 9.06 13.38 13.50
N PRO A 44 9.83 13.69 14.55
CA PRO A 44 11.13 13.06 14.81
C PRO A 44 11.02 11.61 15.31
N GLU A 45 9.82 11.16 15.70
CA GLU A 45 9.57 9.79 16.16
C GLU A 45 9.58 8.78 15.00
N LEU A 46 9.39 9.25 13.77
CA LEU A 46 9.30 8.41 12.58
C LEU A 46 10.69 8.03 12.07
N MET A 47 10.90 6.73 11.87
CA MET A 47 12.04 6.26 11.08
C MET A 47 11.70 6.36 9.59
N VAL A 48 12.23 7.38 8.91
CA VAL A 48 11.94 7.62 7.49
C VAL A 48 13.10 7.14 6.61
N LEU A 49 12.82 6.11 5.81
CA LEU A 49 13.75 5.48 4.88
C LEU A 49 13.35 5.78 3.43
N PRO A 50 14.11 6.63 2.71
CA PRO A 50 13.92 6.77 1.28
C PRO A 50 14.39 5.51 0.56
N VAL A 51 13.52 4.92 -0.26
CA VAL A 51 13.81 3.64 -0.95
C VAL A 51 13.76 3.75 -2.48
N TYR A 52 13.32 4.88 -3.02
CA TYR A 52 13.41 5.20 -4.45
C TYR A 52 13.38 6.71 -4.68
N CYS A 53 13.85 7.15 -5.85
CA CYS A 53 13.77 8.53 -6.33
C CYS A 53 12.71 8.65 -7.44
N ALA A 54 11.72 9.54 -7.27
CA ALA A 54 10.66 9.72 -8.25
C ALA A 54 11.19 10.28 -9.58
N ASP A 55 12.21 11.15 -9.52
CA ASP A 55 12.83 11.69 -10.73
C ASP A 55 13.55 10.62 -11.56
N THR A 56 14.29 9.73 -10.89
CA THR A 56 14.91 8.56 -11.54
C THR A 56 13.85 7.69 -12.23
N LEU A 57 12.71 7.45 -11.59
CA LEU A 57 11.64 6.63 -12.17
C LEU A 57 10.94 7.26 -13.39
N ARG A 58 11.10 8.58 -13.64
CA ARG A 58 10.54 9.26 -14.82
C ARG A 58 11.51 9.35 -15.98
N SER A 59 12.78 9.61 -15.67
CA SER A 59 13.74 10.15 -16.63
C SER A 59 14.83 9.15 -17.04
N ALA A 60 14.85 7.98 -16.41
CA ALA A 60 15.92 7.01 -16.58
C ALA A 60 15.76 6.11 -17.82
N THR A 61 16.89 5.58 -18.30
CA THR A 61 16.89 4.51 -19.29
C THR A 61 16.28 3.23 -18.70
N PRO A 62 15.76 2.29 -19.52
CA PRO A 62 15.20 1.03 -19.05
C PRO A 62 16.11 0.28 -18.08
N GLU A 63 17.42 0.25 -18.32
CA GLU A 63 18.37 -0.45 -17.45
C GLU A 63 18.46 0.20 -16.06
N ARG A 64 18.48 1.54 -16.02
CA ARG A 64 18.50 2.30 -14.76
C ARG A 64 17.18 2.18 -14.00
N LEU A 65 16.05 2.11 -14.70
CA LEU A 65 14.74 1.84 -14.09
C LEU A 65 14.70 0.48 -13.40
N GLU A 66 15.24 -0.57 -14.03
CA GLU A 66 15.30 -1.90 -13.43
C GLU A 66 16.18 -1.92 -12.17
N VAL A 67 17.32 -1.22 -12.21
CA VAL A 67 18.20 -1.07 -11.04
C VAL A 67 17.48 -0.37 -9.90
N GLU A 68 16.78 0.74 -10.18
CA GLU A 68 16.07 1.51 -9.15
C GLU A 68 14.89 0.72 -8.54
N VAL A 69 14.12 0.01 -9.36
CA VAL A 69 13.06 -0.89 -8.88
C VAL A 69 13.64 -2.02 -8.03
N SER A 70 14.76 -2.62 -8.46
CA SER A 70 15.42 -3.69 -7.69
C SER A 70 15.96 -3.19 -6.36
N ARG A 71 16.54 -1.98 -6.34
CA ARG A 71 16.98 -1.30 -5.12
C ARG A 71 15.82 -1.05 -4.16
N MET A 72 14.70 -0.53 -4.66
CA MET A 72 13.48 -0.31 -3.87
C MET A 72 13.00 -1.61 -3.23
N VAL A 73 12.91 -2.69 -4.01
CA VAL A 73 12.45 -4.00 -3.53
C VAL A 73 13.42 -4.54 -2.47
N SER A 74 14.73 -4.58 -2.75
CA SER A 74 15.73 -5.09 -1.80
C SER A 74 15.68 -4.32 -0.48
N ALA A 75 15.69 -2.99 -0.53
CA ALA A 75 15.70 -2.15 0.67
C ALA A 75 14.51 -2.43 1.60
N ILE A 76 13.34 -2.77 1.05
CA ILE A 76 12.15 -3.09 1.83
C ILE A 76 12.18 -4.57 2.26
N VAL A 77 12.51 -5.49 1.34
CA VAL A 77 12.55 -6.95 1.59
C VAL A 77 13.54 -7.30 2.70
N ASP A 78 14.73 -6.69 2.69
CA ASP A 78 15.76 -6.88 3.72
C ASP A 78 15.28 -6.43 5.11
N PHE A 79 14.29 -5.54 5.14
CA PHE A 79 13.70 -5.03 6.38
C PHE A 79 12.51 -5.86 6.87
N LEU A 80 11.84 -6.64 6.00
CA LEU A 80 10.63 -7.41 6.36
C LEU A 80 10.80 -8.29 7.61
N PRO A 81 11.94 -9.00 7.84
CA PRO A 81 12.10 -9.83 9.04
C PRO A 81 12.04 -9.06 10.36
N ARG A 82 12.17 -7.72 10.32
CA ARG A 82 12.13 -6.83 11.49
C ARG A 82 10.73 -6.23 11.72
N LEU A 83 9.79 -6.45 10.82
CA LEU A 83 8.46 -5.87 10.87
C LEU A 83 7.47 -6.84 11.50
N HIS A 84 6.53 -6.31 12.29
CA HIS A 84 5.40 -7.06 12.81
C HIS A 84 4.17 -6.98 11.89
N CYS A 85 4.05 -5.90 11.13
CA CYS A 85 3.01 -5.68 10.13
C CYS A 85 3.48 -4.68 9.07
N LEU A 86 2.82 -4.67 7.93
CA LEU A 86 3.12 -3.76 6.83
C LEU A 86 1.85 -3.06 6.35
N VAL A 87 1.84 -1.72 6.35
CA VAL A 87 0.80 -0.95 5.65
C VAL A 87 1.35 -0.51 4.30
N VAL A 88 0.60 -0.69 3.22
CA VAL A 88 1.00 -0.32 1.85
C VAL A 88 -0.10 0.51 1.23
N GLY A 89 0.26 1.62 0.56
CA GLY A 89 -0.72 2.40 -0.20
C GLY A 89 -0.72 3.90 -0.01
N PRO A 90 -0.68 4.43 1.23
CA PRO A 90 -0.89 5.85 1.48
C PRO A 90 0.07 6.72 0.67
N GLY A 91 -0.43 7.38 -0.37
CA GLY A 91 0.35 8.32 -1.18
C GLY A 91 1.36 7.71 -2.17
N LEU A 92 1.23 6.43 -2.54
CA LEU A 92 2.14 5.82 -3.53
C LEU A 92 2.00 6.44 -4.94
N GLY A 93 0.83 6.96 -5.28
CA GLY A 93 0.54 7.50 -6.60
C GLY A 93 0.33 6.40 -7.63
N ARG A 94 0.60 6.73 -8.91
CA ARG A 94 0.23 5.90 -10.07
C ARG A 94 1.40 5.47 -10.94
N CYS A 95 2.63 5.59 -10.45
CA CYS A 95 3.82 5.19 -11.20
C CYS A 95 3.79 3.65 -11.42
N PRO A 96 3.85 3.16 -12.67
CA PRO A 96 3.85 1.72 -12.95
C PRO A 96 5.06 0.99 -12.35
N HIS A 97 6.21 1.64 -12.27
CA HIS A 97 7.43 1.07 -11.69
C HIS A 97 7.30 0.88 -10.16
N VAL A 98 6.70 1.84 -9.47
CA VAL A 98 6.34 1.72 -8.05
C VAL A 98 5.33 0.59 -7.84
N ALA A 99 4.30 0.51 -8.68
CA ALA A 99 3.32 -0.57 -8.62
C ALA A 99 3.98 -1.95 -8.76
N ARG A 100 4.90 -2.10 -9.71
CA ARG A 100 5.67 -3.35 -9.90
C ARG A 100 6.53 -3.68 -8.67
N ALA A 101 7.22 -2.70 -8.09
CA ALA A 101 8.00 -2.89 -6.88
C ALA A 101 7.13 -3.32 -5.70
N VAL A 102 5.96 -2.69 -5.53
CA VAL A 102 4.97 -3.04 -4.50
C VAL A 102 4.50 -4.48 -4.64
N CYS A 103 4.16 -4.93 -5.86
CA CYS A 103 3.80 -6.33 -6.10
C CYS A 103 4.92 -7.30 -5.67
N ALA A 104 6.18 -6.99 -6.01
CA ALA A 104 7.32 -7.81 -5.64
C ALA A 104 7.53 -7.85 -4.11
N VAL A 105 7.38 -6.72 -3.41
CA VAL A 105 7.45 -6.64 -1.95
C VAL A 105 6.33 -7.46 -1.31
N LEU A 106 5.09 -7.30 -1.79
CA LEU A 106 3.93 -8.04 -1.26
C LEU A 106 4.08 -9.55 -1.44
N ALA A 107 4.68 -9.99 -2.56
CA ALA A 107 4.98 -11.41 -2.78
C ALA A 107 5.96 -11.99 -1.74
N GLN A 108 6.86 -11.17 -1.19
CA GLN A 108 7.80 -11.58 -0.14
C GLN A 108 7.24 -11.36 1.28
N ALA A 109 6.26 -10.48 1.44
CA ALA A 109 5.65 -10.14 2.73
C ALA A 109 4.47 -11.05 3.12
N GLN A 110 4.26 -12.19 2.44
CA GLN A 110 3.10 -13.08 2.66
C GLN A 110 2.99 -13.62 4.10
N HIS A 111 4.11 -13.66 4.82
CA HIS A 111 4.22 -14.11 6.21
C HIS A 111 3.84 -13.04 7.25
N LEU A 112 3.66 -11.78 6.83
CA LEU A 112 3.30 -10.66 7.69
C LEU A 112 1.81 -10.31 7.57
N PRO A 113 1.19 -9.83 8.65
CA PRO A 113 -0.04 -9.04 8.54
C PRO A 113 0.18 -7.81 7.65
N VAL A 114 -0.65 -7.66 6.62
CA VAL A 114 -0.55 -6.54 5.68
C VAL A 114 -1.86 -5.76 5.63
N VAL A 115 -1.80 -4.44 5.74
CA VAL A 115 -2.93 -3.56 5.44
C VAL A 115 -2.68 -2.91 4.08
N VAL A 116 -3.63 -3.07 3.16
CA VAL A 116 -3.55 -2.51 1.81
C VAL A 116 -4.62 -1.43 1.68
N ASP A 117 -4.15 -0.19 1.49
CA ASP A 117 -5.00 1.00 1.43
C ASP A 117 -4.79 1.79 0.12
N ALA A 118 -5.74 2.68 -0.20
CA ALA A 118 -5.64 3.68 -1.25
C ALA A 118 -5.07 3.14 -2.58
N ASP A 119 -3.96 3.71 -3.08
CA ASP A 119 -3.36 3.35 -4.37
C ASP A 119 -2.95 1.87 -4.46
N ALA A 120 -2.60 1.24 -3.33
CA ALA A 120 -2.23 -0.17 -3.31
C ALA A 120 -3.41 -1.11 -3.53
N ILE A 121 -4.65 -0.69 -3.23
CA ILE A 121 -5.85 -1.48 -3.51
C ILE A 121 -5.97 -1.72 -5.01
N ARG A 122 -5.77 -0.68 -5.82
CA ARG A 122 -5.77 -0.79 -7.29
C ARG A 122 -4.65 -1.73 -7.78
N ILE A 123 -3.48 -1.66 -7.15
CA ILE A 123 -2.32 -2.48 -7.51
C ILE A 123 -2.62 -3.97 -7.27
N VAL A 124 -3.21 -4.31 -6.13
CA VAL A 124 -3.50 -5.71 -5.77
C VAL A 124 -4.77 -6.26 -6.41
N ALA A 125 -5.73 -5.41 -6.79
CA ALA A 125 -7.00 -5.84 -7.38
C ALA A 125 -6.80 -6.65 -8.68
N GLY A 126 -5.75 -6.35 -9.45
CA GLY A 126 -5.35 -7.13 -10.63
C GLY A 126 -4.54 -8.40 -10.33
N GLN A 127 -4.22 -8.69 -9.06
CA GLN A 127 -3.28 -9.74 -8.67
C GLN A 127 -3.74 -10.50 -7.42
N ALA A 128 -4.82 -11.28 -7.55
CA ALA A 128 -5.40 -12.07 -6.45
C ALA A 128 -4.41 -13.00 -5.71
N LYS A 129 -3.26 -13.35 -6.33
CA LYS A 129 -2.20 -14.15 -5.69
C LYS A 129 -1.40 -13.38 -4.62
N LEU A 130 -1.48 -12.06 -4.58
CA LEU A 130 -0.82 -11.23 -3.56
C LEU A 130 -1.60 -11.18 -2.25
N ALA A 131 -2.79 -11.76 -2.23
CA ALA A 131 -3.66 -11.82 -1.09
C ALA A 131 -3.21 -12.89 -0.09
N SER A 132 -2.39 -12.50 0.88
CA SER A 132 -2.16 -13.32 2.07
C SER A 132 -3.45 -13.44 2.88
N PRO A 133 -3.71 -14.57 3.57
CA PRO A 133 -4.80 -14.65 4.55
C PRO A 133 -4.69 -13.62 5.67
N LEU A 134 -3.50 -13.05 5.89
CA LEU A 134 -3.25 -11.99 6.88
C LEU A 134 -3.38 -10.57 6.27
N CYS A 135 -3.91 -10.46 5.05
CA CYS A 135 -4.09 -9.18 4.36
C CYS A 135 -5.47 -8.58 4.66
N VAL A 136 -5.50 -7.31 5.04
CA VAL A 136 -6.71 -6.50 5.22
C VAL A 136 -6.75 -5.40 4.16
N LEU A 137 -7.76 -5.43 3.30
CA LEU A 137 -8.03 -4.37 2.32
C LEU A 137 -8.94 -3.30 2.95
N THR A 138 -8.63 -2.02 2.74
CA THR A 138 -9.43 -0.91 3.31
C THR A 138 -10.06 0.03 2.27
N PRO A 139 -10.84 -0.49 1.29
CA PRO A 139 -11.37 0.33 0.21
C PRO A 139 -12.46 1.29 0.68
N ASN A 140 -12.54 2.45 0.05
CA ASN A 140 -13.77 3.24 0.04
C ASN A 140 -14.81 2.61 -0.90
N GLY A 141 -16.04 3.14 -0.93
CA GLY A 141 -17.11 2.60 -1.77
C GLY A 141 -16.77 2.49 -3.27
N ARG A 142 -16.04 3.46 -3.84
CA ARG A 142 -15.62 3.43 -5.27
C ARG A 142 -14.54 2.37 -5.53
N GLU A 143 -13.55 2.30 -4.66
CA GLU A 143 -12.47 1.31 -4.71
C GLU A 143 -13.04 -0.11 -4.56
N PHE A 144 -14.01 -0.29 -3.67
CA PHE A 144 -14.69 -1.57 -3.47
C PHE A 144 -15.50 -1.98 -4.70
N SER A 145 -16.23 -1.04 -5.32
CA SER A 145 -16.95 -1.30 -6.56
C SER A 145 -16.03 -1.81 -7.67
N SER A 146 -14.89 -1.14 -7.86
CA SER A 146 -13.88 -1.55 -8.84
C SER A 146 -13.24 -2.91 -8.50
N LEU A 147 -12.92 -3.15 -7.23
CA LEU A 147 -12.35 -4.41 -6.76
C LEU A 147 -13.31 -5.58 -6.99
N HIS A 148 -14.59 -5.42 -6.63
CA HIS A 148 -15.59 -6.45 -6.83
C HIS A 148 -15.79 -6.78 -8.31
N GLU A 149 -15.87 -5.76 -9.18
CA GLU A 149 -16.02 -5.99 -10.62
C GLU A 149 -14.84 -6.78 -11.19
N GLN A 150 -13.62 -6.49 -10.76
CA GLN A 150 -12.42 -7.24 -11.17
C GLN A 150 -12.41 -8.68 -10.64
N LEU A 151 -12.86 -8.90 -9.40
CA LEU A 151 -12.86 -10.22 -8.79
C LEU A 151 -13.99 -11.15 -9.27
N PHE A 152 -15.13 -10.59 -9.66
CA PHE A 152 -16.34 -11.34 -9.98
C PHE A 152 -16.86 -11.13 -11.41
N GLY A 153 -16.23 -10.26 -12.20
CA GLY A 153 -16.58 -10.00 -13.59
C GLY A 153 -17.95 -9.30 -13.78
N ARG A 154 -18.46 -8.65 -12.74
CA ARG A 154 -19.75 -7.94 -12.76
C ARG A 154 -19.75 -6.73 -11.83
N PRO A 155 -20.38 -5.61 -12.23
CA PRO A 155 -20.50 -4.44 -11.37
C PRO A 155 -21.35 -4.75 -10.14
N LEU A 156 -21.04 -4.07 -9.03
CA LEU A 156 -22.00 -3.95 -7.93
C LEU A 156 -23.17 -3.08 -8.41
N GLY A 157 -24.41 -3.57 -8.26
CA GLY A 157 -25.61 -2.75 -8.47
C GLY A 157 -25.71 -1.59 -7.46
N GLU A 158 -26.78 -0.80 -7.50
CA GLU A 158 -27.02 0.22 -6.46
C GLU A 158 -26.96 -0.41 -5.07
N ILE A 159 -26.08 0.12 -4.22
CA ILE A 159 -25.68 -0.50 -2.96
C ILE A 159 -26.52 0.11 -1.83
N SER A 160 -27.38 -0.70 -1.22
CA SER A 160 -27.80 -0.49 0.17
C SER A 160 -26.72 -1.00 1.12
N ASP A 161 -26.61 -0.46 2.35
CA ASP A 161 -25.61 -0.88 3.34
C ASP A 161 -25.62 -2.40 3.61
N CYS A 162 -26.80 -3.03 3.53
CA CYS A 162 -26.97 -4.48 3.66
C CYS A 162 -26.30 -5.26 2.51
N GLN A 163 -26.38 -4.76 1.28
CA GLN A 163 -25.72 -5.37 0.11
C GLN A 163 -24.20 -5.15 0.13
N LEU A 164 -23.73 -4.04 0.72
CA LEU A 164 -22.30 -3.83 0.95
C LEU A 164 -21.74 -4.89 1.91
N ALA A 165 -22.42 -5.13 3.03
CA ALA A 165 -22.00 -6.16 4.00
C ALA A 165 -21.96 -7.58 3.38
N GLN A 166 -22.94 -7.92 2.53
CA GLN A 166 -22.95 -9.20 1.79
C GLN A 166 -21.82 -9.30 0.76
N ALA A 167 -21.55 -8.22 0.02
CA ALA A 167 -20.44 -8.18 -0.93
C ALA A 167 -19.08 -8.26 -0.21
N VAL A 168 -18.94 -7.60 0.94
CA VAL A 168 -17.76 -7.70 1.79
C VAL A 168 -17.60 -9.11 2.32
N ALA A 169 -18.68 -9.79 2.73
CA ALA A 169 -18.63 -11.19 3.14
C ALA A 169 -18.21 -12.12 1.98
N ALA A 170 -18.68 -11.86 0.75
CA ALA A 170 -18.28 -12.60 -0.44
C ALA A 170 -16.80 -12.41 -0.79
N VAL A 171 -16.27 -11.19 -0.62
CA VAL A 171 -14.83 -10.92 -0.72
C VAL A 171 -14.06 -11.54 0.45
N SER A 172 -14.63 -11.54 1.65
CA SER A 172 -14.05 -12.12 2.89
C SER A 172 -13.85 -13.63 2.82
N GLY A 173 -14.63 -14.34 2.01
CA GLY A 173 -14.37 -15.75 1.67
C GLY A 173 -13.09 -15.97 0.85
N LYS A 174 -12.47 -14.91 0.31
CA LYS A 174 -11.21 -14.94 -0.44
C LYS A 174 -10.10 -14.08 0.19
N MET A 175 -10.44 -12.97 0.87
CA MET A 175 -9.52 -11.98 1.46
C MET A 175 -10.19 -11.16 2.56
N CYS A 176 -9.52 -10.88 3.68
CA CYS A 176 -10.09 -9.99 4.71
C CYS A 176 -10.24 -8.55 4.16
N CYS A 177 -11.45 -7.99 4.23
CA CYS A 177 -11.77 -6.67 3.67
C CYS A 177 -12.62 -5.86 4.66
N ALA A 178 -12.21 -4.63 4.93
CA ALA A 178 -12.90 -3.68 5.79
C ALA A 178 -13.22 -2.42 4.98
N VAL A 179 -14.46 -2.31 4.48
CA VAL A 179 -14.87 -1.16 3.66
C VAL A 179 -15.09 0.06 4.55
N LYS A 180 -14.48 1.19 4.16
CA LYS A 180 -14.71 2.48 4.80
C LYS A 180 -16.09 3.01 4.38
N THR A 181 -17.05 2.99 5.29
CA THR A 181 -18.31 3.74 5.15
C THR A 181 -18.04 5.20 5.47
N VAL A 182 -18.26 6.09 4.50
CA VAL A 182 -18.17 7.55 4.66
C VAL A 182 -19.55 8.08 5.05
#